data_AF-A0A7R9QHF8-F1
#
_entry.id   AF-A0A7R9QHF8-F1
#
_cell.length_a   1.000
_cell.length_b   1.000
_cell.length_c   1.000
_cell.angle_alpha   90.00
_cell.angle_beta   90.00
_cell.angle_gamma   90.00
#
_symmetry.space_group_name_H-M   'P 1'
#
loop_
_entity.id
_entity.type
_entity.pdbx_description
1 polymer ?
#
loop_
_entity_poly.entity_id
_entity_poly.type
_entity_poly.pdbx_seq_one_letter_code
_entity_poly.pdbx_strand_id
1 'polypeptide(L)'
;MSEEFERSLSAICETCFRALQEAEFNVCQFEAQELAFQAQPIEGQLSKYTNVVKGWQYRWFVLNPTRGTLEYHMLEERKKSHPRGCVYLAGCVVSPSEEDSQTFVVSAACGEVYKLKAADAKQRQYWVNKLRQVALNQENRIAAQHPPLSAGITAGAVTTATSAQMTASGGTSPAVSTTGVAPTFMRGGGGGRQLNTACTASLEAVRDLLVQTQRNQRALVDTIETHTCSDAELLLMKATSASTLMSLEQCFAILLSIQSAKV
;
A
#
# COMPACT_ATOMS: atom_id res chain seq x y z
N MET A 1 -20.04 44.18 -18.81
CA MET A 1 -20.55 42.85 -18.40
C MET A 1 -19.62 41.71 -18.80
N SER A 2 -18.96 41.76 -19.96
CA SER A 2 -17.96 40.76 -20.39
C SER A 2 -16.63 40.83 -19.61
N GLU A 3 -16.12 42.02 -19.29
CA GLU A 3 -14.83 42.17 -18.59
C GLU A 3 -14.85 41.70 -17.12
N GLU A 4 -15.98 41.84 -16.43
CA GLU A 4 -16.14 41.34 -15.06
C GLU A 4 -16.20 39.81 -15.02
N PHE A 5 -16.76 39.22 -16.07
CA PHE A 5 -16.85 37.77 -16.24
C PHE A 5 -15.49 37.14 -16.54
N GLU A 6 -14.71 37.72 -17.46
CA GLU A 6 -13.33 37.28 -17.74
C GLU A 6 -12.42 37.42 -16.52
N ARG A 7 -12.56 38.50 -15.74
CA ARG A 7 -11.79 38.68 -14.50
C ARG A 7 -12.15 37.64 -13.45
N SER A 8 -13.44 37.31 -13.31
CA SER A 8 -13.90 36.29 -12.37
C SER A 8 -13.39 34.89 -12.76
N LEU A 9 -13.48 34.54 -14.05
CA LEU A 9 -12.95 33.28 -14.58
C LEU A 9 -11.43 33.17 -14.43
N SER A 10 -10.70 34.24 -14.72
CA SER A 10 -9.23 34.29 -14.55
C SER A 10 -8.83 34.09 -13.08
N ALA A 11 -9.51 34.77 -12.15
CA ALA A 11 -9.26 34.62 -10.71
C ALA A 11 -9.58 33.20 -10.21
N ILE A 12 -10.69 32.60 -10.67
CA ILE A 12 -11.06 31.22 -10.34
C ILE A 12 -10.02 30.23 -10.91
N CYS A 13 -9.59 30.42 -12.16
CA CYS A 13 -8.60 29.58 -12.81
C CYS A 13 -7.26 29.62 -12.10
N GLU A 14 -6.76 30.82 -11.75
CA GLU A 14 -5.48 30.97 -11.05
C GLU A 14 -5.53 30.38 -9.63
N THR A 15 -6.66 30.54 -8.93
CA THR A 15 -6.86 29.96 -7.60
C THR A 15 -6.94 28.44 -7.67
N CYS A 16 -7.68 27.88 -8.62
CA CYS A 16 -7.78 26.44 -8.83
C CYS A 16 -6.44 25.82 -9.26
N PHE A 17 -5.69 26.49 -10.14
CA PHE A 17 -4.38 26.01 -10.59
C PHE A 17 -3.37 25.95 -9.44
N ARG A 18 -3.31 27.00 -8.61
CA ARG A 18 -2.46 27.03 -7.41
C ARG A 18 -2.85 25.94 -6.40
N ALA A 19 -4.16 25.74 -6.17
CA ALA A 19 -4.65 24.70 -5.28
C ALA A 19 -4.33 23.28 -5.78
N LEU A 20 -4.39 23.05 -7.10
CA LEU A 20 -3.98 21.78 -7.71
C LEU A 20 -2.47 21.54 -7.59
N GLN A 21 -1.67 22.56 -7.83
CA GLN A 21 -0.21 22.47 -7.72
C GLN A 21 0.24 22.24 -6.27
N GLU A 22 -0.43 22.88 -5.30
CA GLU A 22 -0.24 22.62 -3.87
C GLU A 22 -0.68 21.21 -3.50
N ALA A 23 -1.81 20.73 -4.03
CA ALA A 23 -2.30 19.38 -3.77
C ALA A 23 -1.32 18.31 -4.31
N GLU A 24 -0.81 18.46 -5.54
CA GLU A 24 0.21 17.57 -6.10
C GLU A 24 1.51 17.59 -5.27
N PHE A 25 1.95 18.78 -4.85
CA PHE A 25 3.12 18.92 -3.99
C PHE A 25 2.92 18.23 -2.63
N ASN A 26 1.73 18.37 -2.04
CA ASN A 26 1.37 17.73 -0.77
C ASN A 26 1.27 16.21 -0.91
N VAL A 27 0.74 15.69 -2.02
CA VAL A 27 0.72 14.24 -2.31
C VAL A 27 2.15 13.72 -2.43
N CYS A 28 3.01 14.40 -3.18
CA CYS A 28 4.41 14.03 -3.35
C CYS A 28 5.18 14.08 -2.01
N GLN A 29 4.91 15.09 -1.18
CA GLN A 29 5.47 15.15 0.17
C GLN A 29 5.00 14.00 1.06
N PHE A 30 3.71 13.64 0.99
CA PHE A 30 3.16 12.54 1.78
C PHE A 30 3.76 11.19 1.36
N GLU A 31 3.86 10.93 0.06
CA GLU A 31 4.52 9.73 -0.47
C GLU A 31 6.00 9.68 -0.08
N ALA A 32 6.72 10.81 -0.20
CA ALA A 32 8.12 10.90 0.21
C ALA A 32 8.29 10.66 1.72
N GLN A 33 7.36 11.16 2.54
CA GLN A 33 7.39 10.96 3.98
C GLN A 33 7.04 9.52 4.38
N GLU A 34 6.12 8.87 3.66
CA GLU A 34 5.83 7.45 3.85
C GLU A 34 7.04 6.58 3.47
N LEU A 35 7.69 6.86 2.34
CA LEU A 35 8.92 6.19 1.94
C LEU A 35 10.06 6.42 2.95
N ALA A 36 10.20 7.64 3.48
CA ALA A 36 11.19 7.95 4.51
C ALA A 36 10.91 7.21 5.83
N PHE A 37 9.64 7.09 6.22
CA PHE A 37 9.24 6.30 7.39
C PHE A 37 9.47 4.80 7.17
N GLN A 38 9.24 4.30 5.96
CA GLN A 38 9.53 2.91 5.59
C GLN A 38 11.03 2.63 5.48
N ALA A 39 11.85 3.64 5.21
CA ALA A 39 13.31 3.57 5.13
C ALA A 39 14.05 3.72 6.47
N GLN A 40 13.34 3.83 7.60
CA GLN A 40 13.98 3.82 8.91
C GLN A 40 14.51 2.41 9.25
N PRO A 41 15.75 2.29 9.73
CA PRO A 41 16.27 1.01 10.17
C PRO A 41 15.45 0.49 11.35
N ILE A 42 15.10 -0.79 11.29
CA ILE A 42 14.30 -1.43 12.34
C ILE A 42 15.22 -2.26 13.18
N GLU A 43 15.26 -1.96 14.47
CA GLU A 43 16.01 -2.73 15.44
C GLU A 43 15.10 -3.35 16.48
N GLY A 44 15.48 -4.52 16.97
CA GLY A 44 14.76 -5.15 18.06
C GLY A 44 15.29 -6.52 18.43
N GLN A 45 14.84 -6.99 19.60
CA GLN A 45 15.21 -8.29 20.13
C GLN A 45 14.30 -9.37 19.55
N LEU A 46 14.91 -10.40 18.98
CA LEU A 46 14.22 -11.61 18.51
C LEU A 46 14.94 -12.85 19.05
N SER A 47 14.21 -13.95 19.18
CA SER A 47 14.80 -15.25 19.52
C SER A 47 15.21 -15.95 18.23
N LYS A 48 16.50 -16.22 18.06
CA LYS A 48 17.04 -16.99 16.94
C LYS A 48 17.23 -18.45 17.36
N TYR A 49 16.72 -19.38 16.56
CA TYR A 49 17.03 -20.79 16.74
C TYR A 49 18.49 -21.06 16.33
N THR A 50 19.24 -21.74 17.20
CA THR A 50 20.68 -22.01 16.98
C THR A 50 20.94 -23.49 16.66
N ASN A 51 20.69 -24.39 17.61
CA ASN A 51 20.79 -25.83 17.42
C ASN A 51 19.88 -26.56 18.44
N VAL A 52 19.77 -27.88 18.35
CA VAL A 52 18.95 -28.68 19.28
C VAL A 52 19.42 -28.53 20.73
N VAL A 53 20.72 -28.37 20.95
CA VAL A 53 21.32 -28.28 22.29
C VAL A 53 21.09 -26.91 22.95
N LYS A 54 21.32 -25.81 22.23
CA LYS A 54 21.18 -24.43 22.77
C LYS A 54 19.79 -23.85 22.55
N GLY A 55 19.00 -24.41 21.62
CA GLY A 55 17.64 -23.99 21.32
C GLY A 55 17.52 -22.55 20.83
N TRP A 56 16.49 -21.87 21.34
CA TRP A 56 16.16 -20.48 21.08
C TRP A 56 17.01 -19.55 21.93
N GLN A 57 17.63 -18.56 21.30
CA GLN A 57 18.52 -17.61 21.97
C GLN A 57 18.17 -16.18 21.58
N TYR A 58 18.10 -15.29 22.56
CA TYR A 58 17.87 -13.88 22.29
C TYR A 58 19.06 -13.25 21.57
N ARG A 59 18.75 -12.55 20.48
CA ARG A 59 19.70 -11.80 19.65
C ARG A 59 19.08 -10.45 19.27
N TRP A 60 19.93 -9.44 19.16
CA TRP A 60 19.52 -8.14 18.66
C TRP A 60 19.60 -8.15 17.15
N PHE A 61 18.50 -7.87 16.46
CA PHE A 61 18.45 -7.79 15.01
C PHE A 61 18.34 -6.34 14.59
N VAL A 62 19.05 -6.00 13.50
CA VAL A 62 19.03 -4.70 12.86
C VAL A 62 18.75 -4.93 11.38
N LEU A 63 17.61 -4.41 10.92
CA LEU A 63 17.18 -4.40 9.53
C LEU A 63 17.55 -3.07 8.91
N ASN A 64 18.43 -3.08 7.92
CA ASN A 64 18.85 -1.91 7.16
C ASN A 64 18.10 -1.86 5.81
N PRO A 65 17.04 -1.05 5.67
CA PRO A 65 16.27 -0.97 4.43
C PRO A 65 17.09 -0.38 3.26
N THR A 66 17.99 0.56 3.55
CA THR A 66 18.85 1.19 2.53
C THR A 66 19.83 0.20 1.89
N ARG A 67 20.38 -0.71 2.69
CA ARG A 67 21.35 -1.73 2.24
C ARG A 67 20.69 -3.05 1.87
N GLY A 68 19.43 -3.26 2.26
CA GLY A 68 18.74 -4.53 2.12
C GLY A 68 19.34 -5.67 2.95
N THR A 69 19.92 -5.35 4.12
CA THR A 69 20.58 -6.36 4.98
C THR A 69 19.85 -6.55 6.31
N LEU A 70 19.79 -7.80 6.77
CA LEU A 70 19.38 -8.17 8.12
C LEU A 70 20.61 -8.66 8.89
N GLU A 71 21.03 -7.87 9.86
CA GLU A 71 22.23 -8.11 10.67
C GLU A 71 21.81 -8.50 12.10
N TYR A 72 22.59 -9.35 12.76
CA TYR A 72 22.35 -9.67 14.17
C TYR A 72 23.59 -9.58 15.04
N HIS A 73 23.39 -9.10 16.26
CA HIS A 73 24.41 -8.88 17.28
C HIS A 73 24.08 -9.66 18.56
N MET A 74 25.11 -9.93 19.37
CA MET A 74 24.90 -10.43 20.73
C MET A 74 24.39 -9.29 21.62
N LEU A 75 23.48 -9.60 22.55
CA LEU A 75 22.76 -8.61 23.34
C LEU A 75 23.70 -7.76 24.25
N GLU A 76 24.85 -8.31 24.61
CA GLU A 76 25.94 -7.64 25.35
C GLU A 76 26.70 -6.60 24.49
N GLU A 77 26.70 -6.76 23.17
CA GLU A 77 27.61 -6.05 22.26
C GLU A 77 26.92 -4.92 21.48
N ARG A 78 25.86 -4.33 22.06
CA ARG A 78 24.83 -3.52 21.37
C ARG A 78 25.32 -2.43 20.40
N LYS A 79 26.58 -1.97 20.45
CA LYS A 79 27.03 -0.79 19.69
C LYS A 79 28.47 -0.79 19.14
N LYS A 80 29.31 -1.81 19.36
CA LYS A 80 30.74 -1.75 18.96
C LYS A 80 31.35 -3.02 18.37
N SER A 81 30.61 -4.11 18.26
CA SER A 81 31.13 -5.39 17.76
C SER A 81 30.70 -5.65 16.32
N HIS A 82 31.54 -6.38 15.60
CA HIS A 82 31.25 -6.87 14.24
C HIS A 82 29.94 -7.69 14.27
N PRO A 83 29.04 -7.53 13.29
CA PRO A 83 27.82 -8.33 13.24
C PRO A 83 28.19 -9.82 13.21
N ARG A 84 27.53 -10.64 14.03
CA ARG A 84 27.80 -12.09 14.07
C ARG A 84 27.35 -12.80 12.80
N GLY A 85 26.40 -12.21 12.10
CA GLY A 85 25.98 -12.61 10.77
C GLY A 85 25.18 -11.51 10.12
N CYS A 86 25.25 -11.48 8.80
CA CYS A 86 24.58 -10.53 7.93
C CYS A 86 23.96 -11.32 6.78
N VAL A 87 22.68 -11.08 6.51
CA VAL A 87 21.94 -11.72 5.43
C VAL A 87 21.41 -10.66 4.48
N TYR A 88 21.57 -10.89 3.18
CA TYR A 88 20.96 -10.07 2.15
C TYR A 88 19.50 -10.47 1.94
N LEU A 89 18.62 -9.47 1.88
CA LEU A 89 17.19 -9.66 1.69
C LEU A 89 16.78 -9.66 0.21
N ALA A 90 17.69 -9.35 -0.70
CA ALA A 90 17.46 -9.48 -2.14
C ALA A 90 17.07 -10.93 -2.47
N GLY A 91 15.86 -11.14 -3.01
CA GLY A 91 15.34 -12.47 -3.31
C GLY A 91 15.11 -13.36 -2.09
N CYS A 92 15.00 -12.79 -0.89
CA CYS A 92 14.68 -13.58 0.30
C CYS A 92 13.18 -13.89 0.38
N VAL A 93 12.86 -15.05 0.96
CA VAL A 93 11.50 -15.49 1.20
C VAL A 93 11.24 -15.49 2.70
N VAL A 94 10.20 -14.76 3.12
CA VAL A 94 9.79 -14.68 4.53
C VAL A 94 8.49 -15.45 4.74
N SER A 95 8.58 -16.57 5.46
CA SER A 95 7.48 -17.50 5.71
C SER A 95 7.06 -17.46 7.19
N PRO A 96 5.91 -16.87 7.54
CA PRO A 96 5.35 -16.98 8.88
C PRO A 96 4.94 -18.44 9.17
N SER A 97 5.11 -18.90 10.40
CA SER A 97 4.62 -20.22 10.81
C SER A 97 3.11 -20.19 11.07
N GLU A 98 2.40 -21.24 10.65
CA GLU A 98 0.97 -21.44 10.97
C GLU A 98 0.78 -22.10 12.34
N GLU A 99 1.77 -22.87 12.81
CA GLU A 99 1.72 -23.62 14.07
C GLU A 99 1.98 -22.73 15.31
N ASP A 100 2.83 -21.71 15.17
CA ASP A 100 3.21 -20.81 16.26
C ASP A 100 2.99 -19.34 15.85
N SER A 101 2.19 -18.63 16.67
CA SER A 101 1.76 -17.25 16.40
C SER A 101 2.88 -16.22 16.50
N GLN A 102 4.08 -16.60 16.94
CA GLN A 102 5.23 -15.72 17.17
C GLN A 102 6.43 -16.07 16.26
N THR A 103 6.39 -17.22 15.59
CA THR A 103 7.53 -17.76 14.83
C THR A 103 7.42 -17.49 13.33
N PHE A 104 8.55 -17.22 12.71
CA PHE A 104 8.67 -17.01 11.26
C PHE A 104 10.07 -17.41 10.79
N VAL A 105 10.19 -17.70 9.51
CA VAL A 105 11.43 -18.13 8.86
C VAL A 105 11.81 -17.13 7.78
N VAL A 106 13.07 -16.72 7.76
CA VAL A 106 13.67 -15.90 6.71
C VAL A 106 14.64 -16.78 5.95
N SER A 107 14.33 -17.06 4.70
CA SER A 107 15.16 -17.86 3.80
C SER A 107 15.84 -16.93 2.79
N ALA A 108 17.15 -16.80 2.88
CA ALA A 108 17.93 -15.96 1.99
C ALA A 108 18.20 -16.66 0.66
N ALA A 109 18.40 -15.88 -0.41
CA ALA A 109 18.79 -16.42 -1.72
C ALA A 109 20.15 -17.15 -1.69
N CYS A 110 21.02 -16.84 -0.71
CA CYS A 110 22.29 -17.56 -0.49
C CYS A 110 22.12 -18.95 0.15
N GLY A 111 20.90 -19.36 0.49
CA GLY A 111 20.60 -20.63 1.15
C GLY A 111 20.66 -20.58 2.68
N GLU A 112 21.00 -19.44 3.28
CA GLU A 112 20.94 -19.26 4.73
C GLU A 112 19.49 -19.15 5.21
N VAL A 113 19.14 -19.89 6.26
CA VAL A 113 17.79 -19.92 6.82
C VAL A 113 17.80 -19.51 8.29
N TYR A 114 17.11 -18.43 8.61
CA TYR A 114 16.93 -17.94 9.97
C TYR A 114 15.53 -18.24 10.47
N LYS A 115 15.46 -19.13 11.46
CA LYS A 115 14.23 -19.36 12.24
C LYS A 115 14.21 -18.36 13.40
N LEU A 116 13.25 -17.45 13.37
CA LEU A 116 13.13 -16.33 14.29
C LEU A 116 11.79 -16.38 15.01
N LYS A 117 11.78 -15.94 16.27
CA LYS A 117 10.58 -15.84 17.09
C LYS A 117 10.51 -14.47 17.74
N ALA A 118 9.39 -13.78 17.54
CA ALA A 118 9.09 -12.48 18.11
C ALA A 118 8.49 -12.63 19.53
N ALA A 119 8.35 -11.52 20.25
CA ALA A 119 7.69 -11.52 21.56
C ALA A 119 6.17 -11.73 21.44
N ASP A 120 5.54 -11.17 20.40
CA ASP A 120 4.09 -11.18 20.19
C ASP A 120 3.72 -11.44 18.74
N ALA A 121 2.48 -11.89 18.50
CA ALA A 121 1.94 -12.05 17.15
C ALA A 121 1.93 -10.73 16.35
N LYS A 122 1.65 -9.61 17.01
CA LYS A 122 1.72 -8.27 16.42
C LYS A 122 3.15 -7.92 16.00
N GLN A 123 4.12 -8.18 16.89
CA GLN A 123 5.53 -7.91 16.61
C GLN A 123 6.06 -8.81 15.50
N ARG A 124 5.66 -10.09 15.48
CA ARG A 124 5.94 -11.01 14.36
C ARG A 124 5.46 -10.42 13.04
N GLN A 125 4.18 -10.01 12.98
CA GLN A 125 3.60 -9.47 11.76
C GLN A 125 4.34 -8.19 11.31
N TYR A 126 4.71 -7.33 12.26
CA TYR A 126 5.49 -6.14 11.99
C TYR A 126 6.83 -6.47 11.34
N TRP A 127 7.60 -7.41 11.90
CA TRP A 127 8.87 -7.86 11.32
C TRP A 127 8.69 -8.49 9.95
N VAL A 128 7.71 -9.39 9.78
CA VAL A 128 7.43 -10.07 8.50
C VAL A 128 7.09 -9.05 7.40
N ASN A 129 6.19 -8.11 7.67
CA ASN A 129 5.80 -7.08 6.70
C ASN A 129 7.00 -6.24 6.29
N LYS A 130 7.80 -5.80 7.26
CA LYS A 130 8.97 -4.95 7.00
C LYS A 130 10.07 -5.69 6.23
N LEU A 131 10.36 -6.93 6.59
CA LEU A 131 11.33 -7.75 5.85
C LEU A 131 10.89 -7.99 4.40
N ARG A 132 9.60 -8.29 4.17
CA ARG A 132 9.04 -8.45 2.82
C ARG A 132 9.12 -7.15 2.01
N GLN A 133 8.77 -6.02 2.61
CA GLN A 133 8.87 -4.71 1.97
C GLN A 133 10.31 -4.42 1.52
N VAL A 134 11.29 -4.65 2.39
CA VAL A 134 12.72 -4.42 2.06
C VAL A 134 13.21 -5.38 0.98
N ALA A 135 12.81 -6.67 1.05
CA ALA A 135 13.17 -7.65 0.04
C ALA A 135 12.66 -7.25 -1.36
N LEU A 136 11.38 -6.88 -1.46
CA LEU A 136 10.75 -6.41 -2.70
C LEU A 136 11.38 -5.12 -3.21
N ASN A 137 11.64 -4.16 -2.33
CA ASN A 137 12.28 -2.90 -2.73
C ASN A 137 13.67 -3.16 -3.30
N GLN A 138 14.46 -4.03 -2.66
CA GLN A 138 15.79 -4.38 -3.15
C GLN A 138 15.74 -5.12 -4.48
N GLU A 139 14.78 -6.02 -4.68
CA GLU A 139 14.54 -6.70 -5.96
C GLU A 139 14.20 -5.69 -7.07
N ASN A 140 13.28 -4.75 -6.81
CA ASN A 140 12.95 -3.68 -7.75
C ASN A 140 14.14 -2.79 -8.10
N ARG A 141 15.01 -2.49 -7.12
CA ARG A 141 16.24 -1.72 -7.36
C ARG A 141 17.23 -2.47 -8.24
N ILE A 142 17.40 -3.78 -8.02
CA ILE A 142 18.27 -4.61 -8.86
C ILE A 142 17.69 -4.71 -10.28
N ALA A 143 16.39 -4.92 -10.42
CA ALA A 143 15.70 -4.97 -11.72
C ALA A 143 15.79 -3.64 -12.48
N ALA A 144 15.77 -2.50 -11.80
CA ALA A 144 15.96 -1.18 -12.42
C ALA A 144 17.41 -0.95 -12.88
N GLN A 145 18.39 -1.47 -12.15
CA GLN A 145 19.82 -1.36 -12.51
C GLN A 145 20.22 -2.34 -13.61
N HIS A 146 19.52 -3.48 -13.70
CA HIS A 146 19.70 -4.48 -14.73
C HIS A 146 18.34 -4.75 -15.39
N PRO A 147 17.92 -3.90 -16.35
CA PRO A 147 16.71 -4.17 -17.11
C PRO A 147 16.81 -5.58 -17.67
N PRO A 148 15.75 -6.42 -17.56
CA PRO A 148 15.77 -7.71 -18.21
C PRO A 148 16.11 -7.46 -19.68
N LEU A 149 17.14 -8.13 -20.18
CA LEU A 149 17.49 -8.11 -21.60
C LEU A 149 16.18 -8.28 -22.36
N SER A 150 15.84 -7.31 -23.21
CA SER A 150 14.67 -7.39 -24.07
C SER A 150 14.74 -8.75 -24.74
N ALA A 151 13.86 -9.67 -24.32
CA ALA A 151 13.70 -10.93 -25.00
C ALA A 151 13.19 -10.57 -26.40
N GLY A 152 14.13 -10.44 -27.33
CA GLY A 152 13.87 -10.31 -28.75
C GLY A 152 13.23 -11.60 -29.21
N ILE A 153 11.96 -11.77 -28.90
CA ILE A 153 11.12 -12.76 -29.56
C ILE A 153 10.81 -12.15 -30.91
N THR A 154 11.73 -12.36 -31.86
CA THR A 154 11.39 -12.34 -33.27
C THR A 154 10.24 -13.34 -33.44
N ALA A 155 9.05 -12.81 -33.73
CA ALA A 155 7.92 -13.56 -34.24
C ALA A 155 8.32 -14.16 -35.60
N GLY A 156 9.04 -15.28 -35.55
CA GLY A 156 9.38 -16.12 -36.68
C GLY A 156 8.42 -17.30 -36.69
N ALA A 157 7.39 -17.20 -37.51
CA ALA A 157 6.50 -18.30 -37.83
C ALA A 157 7.31 -19.54 -38.24
N VAL A 158 7.06 -20.67 -37.58
CA VAL A 158 7.37 -22.00 -38.13
C VAL A 158 6.07 -22.79 -38.13
N THR A 159 5.61 -23.04 -39.35
CA THR A 159 4.51 -23.90 -39.74
C THR A 159 4.88 -25.38 -39.62
N THR A 160 3.84 -26.21 -39.41
CA THR A 160 3.76 -27.67 -39.70
C THR A 160 4.64 -28.60 -38.81
N ALA A 161 4.21 -29.78 -38.34
CA ALA A 161 3.11 -30.67 -38.69
C ALA A 161 2.78 -31.64 -37.53
N THR A 162 1.50 -32.00 -37.43
CA THR A 162 0.92 -33.34 -37.18
C THR A 162 1.69 -34.38 -36.36
N SER A 163 1.13 -34.81 -35.22
CA SER A 163 0.75 -36.21 -34.95
C SER A 163 -0.04 -36.35 -33.65
N ALA A 164 -1.02 -37.25 -33.70
CA ALA A 164 -2.11 -37.46 -32.76
C ALA A 164 -1.80 -38.50 -31.67
N GLN A 165 -2.52 -38.40 -30.54
CA GLN A 165 -3.11 -39.48 -29.71
C GLN A 165 -3.69 -38.82 -28.44
N MET A 166 -5.01 -38.59 -28.29
CA MET A 166 -6.08 -39.51 -27.81
C MET A 166 -5.60 -40.34 -26.60
N THR A 167 -6.12 -40.18 -25.38
CA THR A 167 -7.46 -40.66 -24.97
C THR A 167 -8.14 -39.84 -23.85
N ALA A 168 -9.47 -39.79 -23.96
CA ALA A 168 -10.49 -39.29 -23.01
C ALA A 168 -10.51 -40.08 -21.67
N SER A 169 -11.14 -39.65 -20.57
CA SER A 169 -12.58 -39.36 -20.45
C SER A 169 -13.03 -38.85 -19.07
N GLY A 170 -14.09 -38.01 -19.08
CA GLY A 170 -15.09 -37.85 -18.00
C GLY A 170 -14.88 -36.61 -17.13
N GLY A 171 -15.81 -35.65 -16.97
CA GLY A 171 -17.19 -35.50 -17.40
C GLY A 171 -17.86 -34.48 -16.46
N THR A 172 -18.74 -33.64 -17.03
CA THR A 172 -19.84 -32.88 -16.40
C THR A 172 -19.54 -31.76 -15.37
N SER A 173 -19.80 -30.50 -15.79
CA SER A 173 -20.35 -29.42 -14.94
C SER A 173 -21.86 -29.67 -14.70
N PRO A 174 -22.56 -29.05 -13.71
CA PRO A 174 -22.92 -27.61 -13.78
C PRO A 174 -23.14 -26.83 -12.44
N ALA A 175 -23.28 -25.50 -12.58
CA ALA A 175 -24.15 -24.55 -11.86
C ALA A 175 -24.07 -24.26 -10.33
N VAL A 176 -23.80 -22.97 -10.03
CA VAL A 176 -24.48 -22.03 -9.11
C VAL A 176 -25.11 -22.56 -7.81
N SER A 177 -24.69 -22.01 -6.65
CA SER A 177 -25.59 -21.62 -5.54
C SER A 177 -24.89 -20.79 -4.45
N THR A 178 -25.59 -19.73 -4.09
CA THR A 178 -25.44 -18.74 -3.02
C THR A 178 -25.54 -19.32 -1.61
N THR A 179 -24.65 -18.91 -0.69
CA THR A 179 -24.83 -18.70 0.78
C THR A 179 -23.42 -18.37 1.34
N GLY A 180 -23.15 -17.30 2.08
CA GLY A 180 -23.89 -16.75 3.21
C GLY A 180 -23.22 -17.22 4.51
N VAL A 181 -22.02 -16.70 4.86
CA VAL A 181 -21.37 -17.00 6.15
C VAL A 181 -20.75 -15.73 6.74
N ALA A 182 -21.32 -15.27 7.84
CA ALA A 182 -20.84 -14.16 8.67
C ALA A 182 -19.71 -14.62 9.60
N PRO A 183 -18.75 -13.74 9.96
CA PRO A 183 -17.92 -13.95 11.14
C PRO A 183 -18.53 -13.26 12.36
N THR A 184 -18.73 -14.06 13.41
CA THR A 184 -19.09 -13.65 14.76
C THR A 184 -17.95 -12.83 15.38
N PHE A 185 -18.19 -11.56 15.74
CA PHE A 185 -17.23 -10.74 16.48
C PHE A 185 -17.63 -10.66 17.95
N MET A 186 -16.65 -10.91 18.83
CA MET A 186 -16.81 -10.90 20.28
C MET A 186 -17.09 -9.49 20.79
N ARG A 187 -18.15 -9.41 21.59
CA ARG A 187 -18.66 -8.24 22.31
C ARG A 187 -17.74 -7.90 23.49
N GLY A 188 -17.00 -6.79 23.39
CA GLY A 188 -16.33 -6.11 24.49
C GLY A 188 -16.93 -4.73 24.68
N GLY A 189 -17.76 -4.55 25.71
CA GLY A 189 -18.43 -3.29 26.00
C GLY A 189 -17.65 -2.40 26.96
N GLY A 190 -17.87 -1.09 26.83
CA GLY A 190 -17.72 -0.10 27.90
C GLY A 190 -16.86 1.11 27.57
N GLY A 191 -17.49 2.24 27.19
CA GLY A 191 -16.84 3.57 27.27
C GLY A 191 -17.11 4.60 26.16
N GLY A 192 -18.09 4.44 25.27
CA GLY A 192 -18.18 5.22 24.02
C GLY A 192 -19.14 6.41 23.93
N ARG A 193 -19.73 6.92 25.03
CA ARG A 193 -20.83 7.90 24.91
C ARG A 193 -20.42 9.37 24.69
N GLN A 194 -19.15 9.73 24.91
CA GLN A 194 -18.73 11.15 24.87
C GLN A 194 -17.84 11.52 23.68
N LEU A 195 -17.25 10.55 22.97
CA LEU A 195 -16.39 10.78 21.79
C LEU A 195 -17.14 10.71 20.46
N ASN A 196 -18.33 10.11 20.42
CA ASN A 196 -19.06 9.87 19.18
C ASN A 196 -19.73 11.16 18.63
N THR A 197 -20.11 12.09 19.50
CA THR A 197 -20.81 13.33 19.12
C THR A 197 -19.92 14.35 18.40
N ALA A 198 -18.64 14.43 18.79
CA ALA A 198 -17.68 15.32 18.12
C ALA A 198 -17.28 14.79 16.74
N CYS A 199 -17.19 13.46 16.59
CA CYS A 199 -16.88 12.80 15.31
C CYS A 199 -18.04 12.94 14.31
N THR A 200 -19.30 12.82 14.76
CA THR A 200 -20.49 13.00 13.90
C THR A 200 -20.63 14.45 13.42
N ALA A 201 -20.44 15.44 14.31
CA ALA A 201 -20.54 16.85 13.94
C ALA A 201 -19.48 17.27 12.91
N SER A 202 -18.26 16.72 13.02
CA SER A 202 -17.21 16.96 12.03
C SER A 202 -17.52 16.33 10.68
N LEU A 203 -18.17 15.16 10.64
CA LEU A 203 -18.54 14.51 9.38
C LEU A 203 -19.73 15.19 8.69
N GLU A 204 -20.67 15.75 9.47
CA GLU A 204 -21.74 16.59 8.94
C GLU A 204 -21.18 17.86 8.28
N ALA A 205 -20.23 18.53 8.92
CA ALA A 205 -19.56 19.69 8.32
C ALA A 205 -18.82 19.35 7.02
N VAL A 206 -18.12 18.20 6.97
CA VAL A 206 -17.45 17.72 5.75
C VAL A 206 -18.46 17.38 4.66
N ARG A 207 -19.61 16.80 5.01
CA ARG A 207 -20.71 16.51 4.08
C ARG A 207 -21.26 17.78 3.45
N ASP A 208 -21.52 18.80 4.26
CA ASP A 208 -22.04 20.08 3.78
C ASP A 208 -21.05 20.76 2.83
N LEU A 209 -19.75 20.70 3.15
CA LEU A 209 -18.69 21.20 2.28
C LEU A 209 -18.64 20.45 0.95
N LEU A 210 -18.77 19.12 0.96
CA LEU A 210 -18.82 18.29 -0.25
C LEU A 210 -20.01 18.64 -1.14
N VAL A 211 -21.19 18.82 -0.54
CA VAL A 211 -22.40 19.24 -1.26
C VAL A 211 -22.22 20.64 -1.88
N GLN A 212 -21.56 21.55 -1.16
CA GLN A 212 -21.24 22.88 -1.68
C GLN A 212 -20.25 22.81 -2.85
N THR A 213 -19.18 22.02 -2.73
CA THR A 213 -18.21 21.81 -3.82
C THR A 213 -18.87 21.18 -5.05
N GLN A 214 -19.79 20.24 -4.87
CA GLN A 214 -20.55 19.64 -5.98
C GLN A 214 -21.46 20.66 -6.69
N ARG A 215 -22.07 21.60 -5.95
CA ARG A 215 -22.85 22.70 -6.56
C ARG A 215 -21.95 23.66 -7.34
N ASN A 216 -20.81 24.03 -6.77
CA ASN A 216 -19.83 24.90 -7.43
C ASN A 216 -19.31 24.26 -8.73
N GLN A 217 -18.99 22.96 -8.70
CA GLN A 217 -18.55 22.24 -9.89
C GLN A 217 -19.65 22.20 -10.98
N ARG A 218 -20.92 21.95 -10.62
CA ARG A 218 -22.02 21.99 -11.61
C ARG A 218 -22.18 23.36 -12.25
N ALA A 219 -22.12 24.42 -11.45
CA ALA A 219 -22.21 25.79 -11.97
C ALA A 219 -21.04 26.12 -12.92
N LEU A 220 -19.83 25.67 -12.57
CA LEU A 220 -18.65 25.79 -13.42
C LEU A 220 -18.80 25.02 -14.74
N VAL A 221 -19.31 23.79 -14.69
CA VAL A 221 -19.57 22.97 -15.89
C VAL A 221 -20.58 23.65 -16.81
N ASP A 222 -21.70 24.14 -16.26
CA ASP A 222 -22.75 24.83 -17.02
C ASP A 222 -22.23 26.12 -17.68
N THR A 223 -21.37 26.86 -16.96
CA THR A 223 -20.69 28.05 -17.48
C THR A 223 -19.73 27.72 -18.62
N ILE A 224 -18.98 26.61 -18.52
CA ILE A 224 -18.07 26.17 -19.58
C ILE A 224 -18.85 25.72 -20.82
N GLU A 225 -19.90 24.91 -20.63
CA GLU A 225 -20.73 24.38 -21.72
C GLU A 225 -21.49 25.47 -22.48
N THR A 226 -21.85 26.56 -21.80
CA THR A 226 -22.51 27.72 -22.42
C THR A 226 -21.57 28.64 -23.18
N HIS A 227 -20.26 28.64 -22.89
CA HIS A 227 -19.32 29.62 -23.44
C HIS A 227 -18.29 29.03 -24.41
N THR A 228 -17.87 27.77 -24.28
CA THR A 228 -16.83 27.17 -25.16
C THR A 228 -16.88 25.64 -25.18
N CYS A 229 -16.86 25.02 -26.38
CA CYS A 229 -16.65 23.56 -26.51
C CYS A 229 -15.28 23.19 -27.11
N SER A 230 -14.41 24.17 -27.36
CA SER A 230 -13.16 23.97 -28.12
C SER A 230 -11.88 24.38 -27.38
N ASP A 231 -11.98 24.97 -26.18
CA ASP A 231 -10.81 25.40 -25.40
C ASP A 231 -10.27 24.23 -24.55
N ALA A 232 -9.04 23.81 -24.84
CA ALA A 232 -8.39 22.67 -24.20
C ALA A 232 -8.14 22.88 -22.69
N GLU A 233 -7.88 24.12 -22.24
CA GLU A 233 -7.63 24.40 -20.83
C GLU A 233 -8.93 24.38 -20.02
N LEU A 234 -10.02 24.88 -20.59
CA LEU A 234 -11.35 24.82 -19.95
C LEU A 234 -11.88 23.38 -19.88
N LEU A 235 -11.60 22.56 -20.90
CA LEU A 235 -11.91 21.13 -20.88
C LEU A 235 -11.06 20.37 -19.85
N LEU A 236 -9.78 20.70 -19.71
CA LEU A 236 -8.92 20.13 -18.68
C LEU A 236 -9.41 20.54 -17.29
N MET A 237 -9.74 21.81 -17.05
CA MET A 237 -10.29 22.29 -15.78
C MET A 237 -11.61 21.57 -15.42
N LYS A 238 -12.48 21.32 -16.41
CA LYS A 238 -13.70 20.52 -16.23
C LYS A 238 -13.38 19.08 -15.85
N ALA A 239 -12.46 18.43 -16.56
CA ALA A 239 -12.07 17.05 -16.29
C ALA A 239 -11.42 16.91 -14.90
N THR A 240 -10.48 17.80 -14.57
CA THR A 240 -9.78 17.81 -13.28
C THR A 240 -10.72 18.11 -12.13
N SER A 241 -11.60 19.12 -12.24
CA SER A 241 -12.59 19.41 -11.18
C SER A 241 -13.55 18.24 -10.94
N ALA A 242 -13.96 17.53 -12.01
CA ALA A 242 -14.77 16.32 -11.89
C ALA A 242 -14.01 15.17 -11.22
N SER A 243 -12.76 14.94 -11.61
CA SER A 243 -11.92 13.91 -10.98
C SER A 243 -11.69 14.21 -9.49
N THR A 244 -11.41 15.46 -9.13
CA THR A 244 -11.20 15.87 -7.74
C THR A 244 -12.46 15.66 -6.90
N LEU A 245 -13.65 16.01 -7.42
CA LEU A 245 -14.90 15.74 -6.70
C LEU A 245 -15.11 14.25 -6.49
N MET A 246 -14.92 13.43 -7.53
CA MET A 246 -15.07 11.96 -7.42
C MET A 246 -14.12 11.38 -6.36
N SER A 247 -12.87 11.83 -6.32
CA SER A 247 -11.91 11.42 -5.29
C SER A 247 -12.34 11.83 -3.88
N LEU A 248 -12.86 13.04 -3.70
CA LEU A 248 -13.37 13.52 -2.41
C LEU A 248 -14.61 12.73 -1.95
N GLU A 249 -15.52 12.40 -2.87
CA GLU A 249 -16.70 11.57 -2.61
C GLU A 249 -16.28 10.15 -2.18
N GLN A 250 -15.28 9.56 -2.85
CA GLN A 250 -14.72 8.26 -2.47
C GLN A 250 -14.06 8.28 -1.09
N CYS A 251 -13.23 9.29 -0.82
CA CYS A 251 -12.61 9.47 0.50
C CYS A 251 -13.67 9.59 1.61
N PHE A 252 -14.73 10.36 1.39
CA PHE A 252 -15.83 10.50 2.34
C PHE A 252 -16.60 9.19 2.56
N ALA A 253 -16.84 8.41 1.50
CA ALA A 253 -17.46 7.09 1.61
C ALA A 253 -16.62 6.12 2.47
N ILE A 254 -15.29 6.15 2.32
CA ILE A 254 -14.37 5.37 3.16
C ILE A 254 -14.49 5.81 4.63
N LEU A 255 -14.50 7.12 4.90
CA LEU A 255 -14.65 7.64 6.27
C LEU A 255 -15.96 7.17 6.93
N LEU A 256 -17.08 7.19 6.19
CA LEU A 256 -18.36 6.67 6.68
C LEU A 256 -18.31 5.16 6.95
N SER A 257 -17.65 4.40 6.08
CA SER A 257 -17.51 2.95 6.28
C SER A 257 -16.76 2.63 7.58
N ILE A 258 -15.69 3.37 7.89
CA ILE A 258 -14.90 3.24 9.12
C ILE A 258 -15.74 3.61 10.35
N GLN A 259 -16.59 4.62 10.24
CA GLN A 259 -17.48 5.01 11.34
C GLN A 259 -18.52 3.91 11.63
N SER A 260 -19.15 3.36 10.59
CA SER A 260 -20.15 2.29 10.73
C SER A 260 -19.57 0.99 11.33
N ALA A 261 -18.30 0.68 11.05
CA ALA A 261 -17.62 -0.49 11.59
C ALA A 261 -17.24 -0.37 13.08
N LYS A 262 -17.34 0.83 13.67
CA LYS A 262 -17.07 1.08 15.11
C LYS A 262 -18.33 1.08 15.98
N VAL A 263 -19.51 0.90 15.40
CA VAL A 263 -20.81 0.77 16.10
C VAL A 263 -21.15 -0.69 16.31
#